data_AF-A0A6N9EP44-F1
#
_entry.id   AF-A0A6N9EP44-F1
#
_cell.length_a   1.000
_cell.length_b   1.000
_cell.length_c   1.000
_cell.angle_alpha   90.00
_cell.angle_beta   90.00
_cell.angle_gamma   90.00
#
_symmetry.space_group_name_H-M   'P 1'
#
loop_
_entity.id
_entity.type
_entity.pdbx_description
1 polymer ?
#
loop_
_entity_poly.entity_id
_entity_poly.type
_entity_poly.pdbx_seq_one_letter_code
_entity_poly.pdbx_strand_id
1 'polypeptide(L)'
;MQASIHDREALKAVSPAALAAYARRAGWQRGETYRVHSNVYAGHDRPEIIVPRTDHLGDYATAVSELIAVFAQVADQDELTIYRSLVTGDRDVVRIRVADSDDGSLGLNEGVDLVSGARDLIRSAACSLSKTQPVYRAGAIQEARELLEQVRLGQTHQGSFVITVLTPVVPPPLQLELYPELSDDILRGDEDRGMPPSSAK
;
A
#
# COMPACT_ATOMS: atom_id res chain seq x y z
N MET A 1 -22.84 -1.36 -14.56
CA MET A 1 -22.95 0.11 -14.54
C MET A 1 -21.53 0.65 -14.43
N GLN A 2 -20.98 1.23 -15.49
CA GLN A 2 -19.67 1.90 -15.43
C GLN A 2 -19.91 3.30 -14.86
N ALA A 3 -19.48 3.54 -13.63
CA ALA A 3 -19.53 4.86 -13.02
C ALA A 3 -18.23 5.58 -13.35
N SER A 4 -18.29 6.61 -14.19
CA SER A 4 -17.15 7.49 -14.48
C SER A 4 -17.00 8.55 -13.40
N ILE A 5 -15.78 8.80 -12.95
CA ILE A 5 -15.49 9.79 -11.90
C ILE A 5 -15.20 11.15 -12.56
N HIS A 6 -16.11 12.11 -12.39
CA HIS A 6 -15.95 13.47 -12.93
C HIS A 6 -15.61 14.53 -11.86
N ASP A 7 -15.57 14.14 -10.59
CA ASP A 7 -15.23 15.06 -9.50
C ASP A 7 -13.72 15.35 -9.49
N ARG A 8 -13.38 16.57 -9.87
CA ARG A 8 -12.00 17.05 -9.99
C ARG A 8 -11.25 17.03 -8.66
N GLU A 9 -11.92 17.32 -7.55
CA GLU A 9 -11.28 17.32 -6.23
C GLU A 9 -11.06 15.89 -5.75
N ALA A 10 -12.00 14.99 -6.01
CA ALA A 10 -11.83 13.56 -5.73
C ALA A 10 -10.63 12.96 -6.50
N LEU A 11 -10.48 13.31 -7.78
CA LEU A 11 -9.36 12.83 -8.62
C LEU A 11 -8.00 13.37 -8.16
N LYS A 12 -7.93 14.62 -7.72
CA LYS A 12 -6.71 15.20 -7.14
C LYS A 12 -6.30 14.56 -5.81
N ALA A 13 -7.22 13.88 -5.13
CA ALA A 13 -6.91 13.17 -3.89
C ALA A 13 -6.04 11.92 -4.13
N VAL A 14 -5.96 11.42 -5.37
CA VAL A 14 -5.05 10.34 -5.75
C VAL A 14 -3.65 10.91 -5.88
N SER A 15 -2.67 10.32 -5.19
CA SER A 15 -1.29 10.79 -5.27
C SER A 15 -0.55 10.22 -6.51
N PRO A 16 0.45 10.95 -7.04
CA PRO A 16 1.34 10.42 -8.09
C PRO A 16 2.02 9.10 -7.69
N ALA A 17 2.34 8.96 -6.40
CA ALA A 17 2.95 7.74 -5.85
C ALA A 17 1.97 6.55 -5.89
N ALA A 18 0.69 6.76 -5.56
CA ALA A 18 -0.34 5.71 -5.65
C ALA A 18 -0.50 5.20 -7.09
N LEU A 19 -0.53 6.10 -8.09
CA LEU A 19 -0.61 5.72 -9.51
C LEU A 19 0.59 4.87 -9.93
N ALA A 20 1.81 5.29 -9.56
CA ALA A 20 3.03 4.56 -9.87
C ALA A 20 3.12 3.20 -9.16
N ALA A 21 2.65 3.12 -7.91
CA ALA A 21 2.58 1.87 -7.16
C ALA A 21 1.56 0.91 -7.77
N TYR A 22 0.39 1.41 -8.15
CA TYR A 22 -0.63 0.62 -8.86
C TYR A 22 -0.09 0.10 -10.19
N ALA A 23 0.48 0.95 -11.03
CA ALA A 23 1.02 0.53 -12.32
C ALA A 23 2.01 -0.64 -12.15
N ARG A 24 2.96 -0.52 -11.21
CA ARG A 24 3.93 -1.57 -10.91
C ARG A 24 3.29 -2.86 -10.42
N ARG A 25 2.37 -2.78 -9.45
CA ARG A 25 1.71 -3.97 -8.90
C ARG A 25 0.90 -4.72 -9.95
N ALA A 26 0.35 -3.98 -10.92
CA ALA A 26 -0.43 -4.53 -12.01
C ALA A 26 0.44 -4.98 -13.19
N GLY A 27 1.77 -4.97 -13.07
CA GLY A 27 2.68 -5.56 -14.06
C GLY A 27 3.20 -4.59 -15.12
N TRP A 28 2.94 -3.27 -14.99
CA TRP A 28 3.68 -2.29 -15.77
C TRP A 28 5.06 -2.05 -15.17
N GLN A 29 6.07 -2.04 -16.02
CA GLN A 29 7.44 -1.70 -15.67
C GLN A 29 7.70 -0.23 -15.98
N ARG A 30 8.39 0.44 -15.05
CA ARG A 30 8.78 1.84 -15.24
C ARG A 30 9.86 1.91 -16.32
N GLY A 31 9.58 2.64 -17.38
CA GLY A 31 10.52 2.94 -18.45
C GLY A 31 11.12 4.34 -18.30
N GLU A 32 11.25 5.01 -19.43
CA GLU A 32 11.93 6.30 -19.55
C GLU A 32 11.12 7.46 -18.93
N THR A 33 11.81 8.58 -18.69
CA THR A 33 11.14 9.81 -18.27
C THR A 33 10.44 10.42 -19.48
N TYR A 34 9.14 10.71 -19.34
CA TYR A 34 8.39 11.45 -20.34
C TYR A 34 8.35 12.93 -19.96
N ARG A 35 9.06 13.75 -20.74
CA ARG A 35 9.24 15.19 -20.45
C ARG A 35 9.82 15.39 -19.04
N VAL A 36 9.44 16.45 -18.33
CA VAL A 36 10.00 16.80 -17.01
C VAL A 36 9.24 16.13 -15.86
N HIS A 37 7.93 15.94 -16.03
CA HIS A 37 7.01 15.69 -14.93
C HIS A 37 6.35 14.32 -14.95
N SER A 38 6.71 13.40 -15.86
CA SER A 38 6.07 12.09 -15.99
C SER A 38 7.06 10.98 -16.29
N ASN A 39 6.67 9.73 -16.09
CA ASN A 39 7.40 8.57 -16.62
C ASN A 39 6.47 7.75 -17.51
N VAL A 40 7.07 7.06 -18.47
CA VAL A 40 6.40 6.05 -19.28
C VAL A 40 6.42 4.71 -18.54
N TYR A 41 5.33 3.96 -18.64
CA TYR A 41 5.18 2.63 -18.07
C TYR A 41 4.68 1.69 -19.16
N ALA A 42 5.38 0.58 -19.36
CA ALA A 42 5.07 -0.42 -20.38
C ALA A 42 4.97 -1.82 -19.75
N GLY A 43 4.17 -2.71 -20.34
CA GLY A 43 4.01 -4.08 -19.86
C GLY A 43 3.58 -5.01 -20.97
N HIS A 44 3.76 -6.31 -20.78
CA HIS A 44 3.27 -7.31 -21.73
C HIS A 44 1.73 -7.34 -21.74
N ASP A 45 1.14 -7.40 -22.94
CA ASP A 45 -0.32 -7.39 -23.18
C ASP A 45 -1.09 -6.22 -22.55
N ARG A 46 -0.44 -5.06 -22.41
CA ARG A 46 -1.03 -3.87 -21.79
C ARG A 46 -0.67 -2.62 -22.60
N PRO A 47 -1.55 -1.61 -22.64
CA PRO A 47 -1.21 -0.33 -23.27
C PRO A 47 -0.07 0.35 -22.51
N GLU A 48 0.77 1.07 -23.25
CA GLU A 48 1.73 1.98 -22.66
C GLU A 48 1.01 3.17 -22.02
N ILE A 49 1.41 3.55 -20.82
CA ILE A 49 0.76 4.62 -20.05
C ILE A 49 1.79 5.65 -19.59
N ILE A 50 1.34 6.89 -19.44
CA ILE A 50 2.15 7.98 -18.91
C ILE A 50 1.65 8.31 -17.50
N VAL A 51 2.50 8.12 -16.50
CA VAL A 51 2.16 8.40 -15.10
C VAL A 51 2.84 9.70 -14.65
N PRO A 52 2.07 10.73 -14.24
CA PRO A 52 2.64 11.95 -13.67
C PRO A 52 3.43 11.66 -12.40
N ARG A 53 4.48 12.45 -12.17
CA ARG A 53 5.33 12.43 -10.97
C ARG A 53 4.97 13.54 -9.97
N THR A 54 4.08 14.45 -10.35
CA THR A 54 3.61 15.58 -9.56
C THR A 54 2.13 15.82 -9.83
N ASP A 55 1.44 16.30 -8.82
CA ASP A 55 0.04 16.72 -8.84
C ASP A 55 -0.15 18.21 -9.24
N HIS A 56 0.95 18.94 -9.46
CA HIS A 56 0.93 20.36 -9.83
C HIS A 56 0.61 20.63 -11.31
N LEU A 57 0.35 19.59 -12.10
CA LEU A 57 -0.03 19.74 -13.51
C LEU A 57 -1.46 20.31 -13.61
N GLY A 58 -1.67 21.29 -14.49
CA GLY A 58 -2.97 21.94 -14.66
C GLY A 58 -4.09 20.96 -15.08
N ASP A 59 -3.72 19.90 -15.78
CA ASP A 59 -4.56 18.81 -16.27
C ASP A 59 -4.44 17.52 -15.44
N TYR A 60 -3.83 17.56 -14.25
CA TYR A 60 -3.58 16.38 -13.41
C TYR A 60 -4.82 15.51 -13.19
N ALA A 61 -5.96 16.11 -12.86
CA ALA A 61 -7.20 15.38 -12.64
C ALA A 61 -7.67 14.61 -13.89
N THR A 62 -7.50 15.19 -15.08
CA THR A 62 -7.85 14.53 -16.34
C THR A 62 -6.93 13.33 -16.57
N ALA A 63 -5.61 13.51 -16.38
CA ALA A 63 -4.65 12.41 -16.50
C ALA A 63 -4.93 11.27 -15.51
N VAL A 64 -5.32 11.59 -14.26
CA VAL A 64 -5.72 10.58 -13.27
C VAL A 64 -6.98 9.83 -13.71
N SER A 65 -7.99 10.52 -14.23
CA SER A 65 -9.21 9.90 -14.74
C SER A 65 -8.93 8.93 -15.89
N GLU A 66 -8.08 9.33 -16.84
CA GLU A 66 -7.67 8.48 -17.96
C GLU A 66 -6.92 7.24 -17.50
N LEU A 67 -6.00 7.40 -16.54
CA LEU A 67 -5.27 6.27 -15.95
C LEU A 67 -6.20 5.31 -15.20
N ILE A 68 -7.18 5.82 -14.45
CA ILE A 68 -8.18 4.98 -13.78
C ILE A 68 -8.97 4.15 -14.79
N ALA A 69 -9.39 4.74 -15.91
CA ALA A 69 -10.10 4.03 -16.97
C ALA A 69 -9.26 2.90 -17.57
N VAL A 70 -7.97 3.17 -17.86
CA VAL A 70 -7.04 2.14 -18.35
C VAL A 70 -6.84 1.02 -17.32
N PHE A 71 -6.65 1.37 -16.05
CA PHE A 71 -6.50 0.39 -14.97
C PHE A 71 -7.75 -0.46 -14.79
N ALA A 72 -8.93 0.14 -14.85
CA ALA A 72 -10.21 -0.55 -14.76
C ALA A 72 -10.40 -1.55 -15.90
N GLN A 73 -10.08 -1.15 -17.14
CA GLN A 73 -10.15 -2.02 -18.30
C GLN A 73 -9.20 -3.22 -18.18
N VAL A 74 -7.96 -2.98 -17.76
CA VAL A 74 -6.95 -4.04 -17.66
C VAL A 74 -7.20 -4.98 -16.48
N ALA A 75 -7.79 -4.48 -15.39
CA ALA A 75 -8.13 -5.28 -14.21
C ALA A 75 -9.48 -6.00 -14.31
N ASP A 76 -10.30 -5.68 -15.33
CA ASP A 76 -11.71 -6.07 -15.43
C ASP A 76 -12.51 -5.72 -14.15
N GLN A 77 -12.30 -4.50 -13.66
CA GLN A 77 -12.95 -3.95 -12.46
C GLN A 77 -13.61 -2.62 -12.79
N ASP A 78 -14.56 -2.19 -11.96
CA ASP A 78 -15.15 -0.86 -12.10
C ASP A 78 -14.19 0.26 -11.65
N GLU A 79 -14.31 1.44 -12.27
CA GLU A 79 -13.45 2.60 -11.99
C GLU A 79 -13.51 3.04 -10.51
N LEU A 80 -14.66 2.89 -9.85
CA LEU A 80 -14.81 3.28 -8.45
C LEU A 80 -14.02 2.36 -7.52
N THR A 81 -13.97 1.06 -7.81
CA THR A 81 -13.10 0.09 -7.13
C THR A 81 -11.62 0.43 -7.33
N ILE A 82 -11.21 0.78 -8.55
CA ILE A 82 -9.83 1.23 -8.83
C ILE A 82 -9.51 2.50 -8.07
N TYR A 83 -10.37 3.50 -8.13
CA TYR A 83 -10.21 4.76 -7.42
C TYR A 83 -10.05 4.57 -5.92
N ARG A 84 -10.93 3.77 -5.29
CA ARG A 84 -10.83 3.44 -3.87
C ARG A 84 -9.48 2.79 -3.56
N SER A 85 -9.03 1.87 -4.40
CA SER A 85 -7.74 1.22 -4.25
C SER A 85 -6.57 2.20 -4.36
N LEU A 86 -6.66 3.20 -5.26
CA LEU A 86 -5.63 4.23 -5.43
C LEU A 86 -5.58 5.20 -4.25
N VAL A 87 -6.73 5.67 -3.76
CA VAL A 87 -6.82 6.59 -2.61
C VAL A 87 -6.31 5.94 -1.32
N THR A 88 -6.39 4.61 -1.22
CA THR A 88 -5.78 3.86 -0.10
C THR A 88 -4.40 3.28 -0.44
N GLY A 89 -3.96 3.35 -1.70
CA GLY A 89 -2.86 2.55 -2.25
C GLY A 89 -1.47 3.10 -1.91
N ASP A 90 -1.40 4.33 -1.42
CA ASP A 90 -0.21 4.95 -0.85
C ASP A 90 -0.21 4.90 0.69
N ARG A 91 -1.05 4.05 1.28
CA ARG A 91 -1.12 3.86 2.73
C ARG A 91 -0.97 2.40 3.10
N ASP A 92 -0.16 2.14 4.13
CA ASP A 92 -0.18 0.84 4.79
C ASP A 92 -1.44 0.73 5.63
N VAL A 93 -2.03 -0.46 5.62
CA VAL A 93 -3.32 -0.73 6.26
C VAL A 93 -3.12 -1.67 7.45
N VAL A 94 -3.29 -1.15 8.66
CA VAL A 94 -3.26 -1.93 9.90
C VAL A 94 -4.70 -2.10 10.39
N ARG A 95 -5.16 -3.35 10.53
CA ARG A 95 -6.49 -3.66 11.07
C ARG A 95 -6.37 -4.19 12.47
N ILE A 96 -7.03 -3.54 13.42
CA ILE A 96 -7.04 -3.94 14.83
C ILE A 96 -8.45 -4.39 15.16
N ARG A 97 -8.56 -5.64 15.59
CA ARG A 97 -9.83 -6.31 15.92
C ARG A 97 -9.89 -6.59 17.41
N VAL A 98 -11.06 -6.38 18.00
CA VAL A 98 -11.40 -6.92 19.33
C VAL A 98 -11.79 -8.38 19.19
N ALA A 99 -11.11 -9.28 19.91
CA ALA A 99 -11.29 -10.73 19.76
C ALA A 99 -12.67 -11.22 20.20
N ASP A 100 -13.22 -10.66 21.28
CA ASP A 100 -14.41 -11.18 21.97
C ASP A 100 -15.65 -10.27 21.80
N SER A 101 -15.86 -9.68 20.62
CA SER A 101 -17.09 -8.91 20.36
C SER A 101 -18.22 -9.84 19.89
N ASP A 102 -19.11 -10.24 20.79
CA ASP A 102 -20.18 -11.23 20.54
C ASP A 102 -21.21 -10.82 19.46
N ASP A 103 -21.49 -9.53 19.32
CA ASP A 103 -22.49 -8.99 18.37
C ASP A 103 -21.89 -7.96 17.38
N GLY A 104 -20.56 -7.83 17.36
CA GLY A 104 -19.86 -6.81 16.59
C GLY A 104 -20.03 -5.39 17.12
N SER A 105 -20.59 -5.23 18.31
CA SER A 105 -20.61 -3.96 19.05
C SER A 105 -19.49 -3.90 20.09
N LEU A 106 -19.24 -2.70 20.61
CA LEU A 106 -18.24 -2.42 21.63
C LEU A 106 -18.79 -1.29 22.50
N GLY A 107 -18.59 -1.36 23.82
CA GLY A 107 -18.94 -0.27 24.71
C GLY A 107 -18.21 1.01 24.31
N LEU A 108 -18.84 2.18 24.50
CA LEU A 108 -18.26 3.45 24.06
C LEU A 108 -16.87 3.70 24.67
N ASN A 109 -16.70 3.40 25.97
CA ASN A 109 -15.42 3.57 26.66
C ASN A 109 -14.36 2.60 26.12
N GLU A 110 -14.73 1.34 25.86
CA GLU A 110 -13.84 0.36 25.26
C GLU A 110 -13.43 0.79 23.83
N GLY A 111 -14.31 1.47 23.10
CA GLY A 111 -13.99 2.08 21.81
C GLY A 111 -12.97 3.22 21.93
N VAL A 112 -13.07 4.05 22.96
CA VAL A 112 -12.06 5.08 23.27
C VAL A 112 -10.72 4.44 23.61
N ASP A 113 -10.74 3.35 24.40
CA ASP A 113 -9.54 2.61 24.78
C ASP A 113 -8.90 1.93 23.57
N LEU A 114 -9.69 1.37 22.66
CA LEU A 114 -9.21 0.74 21.43
C LEU A 114 -8.50 1.76 20.53
N VAL A 115 -9.10 2.94 20.31
CA VAL A 115 -8.47 4.00 19.50
C VAL A 115 -7.21 4.53 20.19
N SER A 116 -7.23 4.66 21.51
CA SER A 116 -6.05 5.08 22.29
C SER A 116 -4.92 4.06 22.20
N GLY A 117 -5.23 2.77 22.35
CA GLY A 117 -4.28 1.67 22.21
C GLY A 117 -3.72 1.56 20.79
N ALA A 118 -4.54 1.79 19.76
CA ALA A 118 -4.07 1.86 18.38
C ALA A 118 -3.06 2.98 18.15
N ARG A 119 -3.33 4.19 18.69
CA ARG A 119 -2.39 5.30 18.65
C ARG A 119 -1.06 4.93 19.32
N ASP A 120 -1.12 4.32 20.49
CA ASP A 120 0.06 3.94 21.27
C ASP A 120 0.86 2.81 20.61
N LEU A 121 0.18 1.87 19.94
CA LEU A 121 0.80 0.83 19.10
C LEU A 121 1.61 1.47 17.97
N ILE A 122 1.00 2.35 17.16
CA ILE A 122 1.69 3.01 16.04
C ILE A 122 2.85 3.87 16.54
N ARG A 123 2.63 4.61 17.64
CA ARG A 123 3.67 5.40 18.28
C ARG A 123 4.87 4.54 18.69
N SER A 124 4.61 3.39 19.32
CA SER A 124 5.67 2.49 19.77
C SER A 124 6.44 1.88 18.59
N ALA A 125 5.73 1.51 17.52
CA ALA A 125 6.34 1.06 16.27
C ALA A 125 7.24 2.14 15.67
N ALA A 126 6.76 3.38 15.55
CA ALA A 126 7.54 4.49 15.01
C ALA A 126 8.80 4.78 15.84
N CYS A 127 8.66 4.81 17.17
CA CYS A 127 9.78 4.98 18.10
C CYS A 127 10.85 3.89 17.93
N SER A 128 10.43 2.65 17.66
CA SER A 128 11.34 1.51 17.46
C SER A 128 12.21 1.62 16.20
N LEU A 129 11.73 2.33 15.16
CA LEU A 129 12.49 2.56 13.93
C LEU A 129 13.67 3.50 14.14
N SER A 130 13.53 4.52 14.99
CA SER A 130 14.62 5.45 15.31
C SER A 130 15.61 4.85 16.31
N LYS A 131 15.10 4.27 17.40
CA LYS A 131 15.94 3.68 18.44
C LYS A 131 15.17 2.63 19.23
N THR A 132 15.57 1.37 19.15
CA THR A 132 14.97 0.29 19.95
C THR A 132 15.25 0.48 21.44
N GLN A 133 14.20 0.64 22.25
CA GLN A 133 14.30 0.76 23.70
C GLN A 133 13.13 0.05 24.38
N PRO A 134 13.30 -0.45 25.63
CA PRO A 134 12.20 -1.10 26.37
C PRO A 134 11.05 -0.15 26.72
N VAL A 135 11.34 1.15 26.91
CA VAL A 135 10.37 2.17 27.31
C VAL A 135 10.70 3.50 26.61
N TYR A 136 9.69 4.13 26.03
CA TYR A 136 9.78 5.46 25.42
C TYR A 136 9.10 6.50 26.30
N ARG A 137 9.79 7.60 26.63
CA ARG A 137 9.18 8.71 27.38
C ARG A 137 8.16 9.47 26.53
N ALA A 138 7.20 10.12 27.18
CA ALA A 138 6.26 11.05 26.55
C ALA A 138 7.01 12.13 25.75
N GLY A 139 6.73 12.25 24.44
CA GLY A 139 7.32 13.26 23.57
C GLY A 139 8.79 13.03 23.14
N ALA A 140 9.37 11.85 23.38
CA ALA A 140 10.81 11.63 23.22
C ALA A 140 11.31 11.54 21.76
N ILE A 141 10.44 11.30 20.78
CA ILE A 141 10.84 11.06 19.38
C ILE A 141 9.94 11.90 18.49
N GLN A 142 10.55 12.87 17.82
CA GLN A 142 9.86 13.87 16.99
C GLN A 142 9.24 13.20 15.76
N GLU A 143 9.98 12.28 15.14
CA GLU A 143 9.60 11.50 13.98
C GLU A 143 8.33 10.66 14.24
N ALA A 144 8.20 10.10 15.46
CA ALA A 144 7.01 9.37 15.86
C ALA A 144 5.78 10.28 16.00
N ARG A 145 5.96 11.55 16.40
CA ARG A 145 4.88 12.53 16.46
C ARG A 145 4.45 12.95 15.06
N GLU A 146 5.41 13.26 14.20
CA GLU A 146 5.17 13.64 12.80
C GLU A 146 4.47 12.53 12.01
N LEU A 147 4.81 11.26 12.27
CA LEU A 147 4.09 10.14 11.69
C LEU A 147 2.62 10.12 12.15
N LEU A 148 2.38 10.23 13.45
CA LEU A 148 1.02 10.20 14.01
C LEU A 148 0.10 11.29 13.44
N GLU A 149 0.64 12.47 13.07
CA GLU A 149 -0.12 13.53 12.41
C GLU A 149 -0.59 13.16 10.99
N GLN A 150 0.05 12.18 10.37
CA GLN A 150 -0.27 11.69 9.02
C GLN A 150 -1.16 10.44 9.04
N VAL A 151 -1.24 9.75 10.18
CA VAL A 151 -2.10 8.58 10.37
C VAL A 151 -3.57 8.97 10.26
N ARG A 152 -4.38 8.13 9.61
CA ARG A 152 -5.83 8.31 9.45
C ARG A 152 -6.58 7.07 9.88
N LEU A 153 -7.79 7.23 10.40
CA LEU A 153 -8.72 6.12 10.58
C LEU A 153 -9.46 5.88 9.26
N GLY A 154 -9.49 4.61 8.83
CA GLY A 154 -10.29 4.13 7.71
C GLY A 154 -11.71 3.75 8.14
N GLN A 155 -12.52 3.30 7.16
CA GLN A 155 -13.87 2.81 7.44
C GLN A 155 -13.84 1.53 8.29
N THR A 156 -14.85 1.37 9.14
CA THR A 156 -15.09 0.14 9.91
C THR A 156 -15.73 -0.92 9.01
N HIS A 157 -15.43 -2.20 9.26
CA HIS A 157 -16.01 -3.33 8.53
C HIS A 157 -17.09 -4.00 9.37
N GLN A 158 -18.12 -4.56 8.71
CA GLN A 158 -19.22 -5.26 9.37
C GLN A 158 -18.79 -6.66 9.85
N GLY A 159 -19.25 -7.08 11.04
CA GLY A 159 -19.09 -8.46 11.54
C GLY A 159 -17.98 -8.71 12.56
N SER A 160 -17.43 -7.67 13.18
CA SER A 160 -16.60 -7.65 14.41
C SER A 160 -16.17 -6.20 14.63
N PHE A 161 -15.92 -5.74 15.86
CA PHE A 161 -15.45 -4.36 16.05
C PHE A 161 -13.99 -4.25 15.58
N VAL A 162 -13.81 -3.74 14.35
CA VAL A 162 -12.51 -3.56 13.70
C VAL A 162 -12.30 -2.09 13.39
N ILE A 163 -11.19 -1.54 13.87
CA ILE A 163 -10.70 -0.24 13.43
C ILE A 163 -9.61 -0.43 12.37
N THR A 164 -9.69 0.39 11.33
CA THR A 164 -8.69 0.44 10.26
C THR A 164 -7.81 1.65 10.49
N VAL A 165 -6.51 1.44 10.61
CA VAL A 165 -5.50 2.50 10.73
C VAL A 165 -4.72 2.55 9.41
N LEU A 166 -4.66 3.74 8.81
CA LEU A 166 -3.97 4.00 7.56
C LEU A 166 -2.73 4.83 7.87
N THR A 167 -1.54 4.26 7.66
CA THR A 167 -0.26 4.97 7.83
C THR A 167 0.30 5.33 6.45
N PRO A 168 0.97 6.48 6.27
CA PRO A 168 1.55 6.84 4.99
C PRO A 168 2.62 5.80 4.59
N VAL A 169 2.59 5.34 3.35
CA VAL A 169 3.72 4.60 2.78
C VAL A 169 4.82 5.62 2.56
N VAL A 170 5.89 5.55 3.34
CA VAL A 170 7.17 6.14 2.93
C VAL A 170 7.68 5.21 1.84
N PRO A 171 7.69 5.59 0.55
CA PRO A 171 8.29 4.74 -0.46
C PRO A 171 9.74 4.53 -0.01
N PRO A 172 10.19 3.30 0.28
CA PRO A 172 11.60 3.07 0.49
C PRO A 172 12.31 3.63 -0.75
N PRO A 173 13.46 4.33 -0.60
CA PRO A 173 14.29 4.62 -1.75
C PRO A 173 14.56 3.27 -2.41
N LEU A 174 13.96 3.05 -3.59
CA LEU A 174 14.04 1.85 -4.42
C LEU A 174 14.21 0.58 -3.61
N GLN A 175 13.13 -0.19 -3.41
CA GLN A 175 13.16 -1.58 -2.95
C GLN A 175 14.49 -2.25 -3.32
N LEU A 176 15.47 -2.16 -2.42
CA LEU A 176 16.72 -2.87 -2.50
C LEU A 176 16.22 -4.30 -2.48
N GLU A 177 16.57 -5.07 -3.52
CA GLU A 177 16.16 -6.46 -3.67
C GLU A 177 16.17 -7.12 -2.30
N LEU A 178 14.96 -7.30 -1.74
CA LEU A 178 14.81 -7.93 -0.45
C LEU A 178 15.10 -9.39 -0.75
N TYR A 179 16.35 -9.77 -0.48
CA TYR A 179 16.98 -11.08 -0.65
C TYR A 179 17.46 -11.43 -2.08
N PRO A 180 18.58 -10.87 -2.56
CA PRO A 180 19.26 -11.40 -3.75
C PRO A 180 19.82 -12.81 -3.53
N GLU A 181 20.06 -13.19 -2.27
CA GLU A 181 20.64 -14.48 -1.87
C GLU A 181 19.65 -15.66 -2.01
N LEU A 182 18.33 -15.41 -2.10
CA LEU A 182 17.29 -16.46 -2.12
C LEU A 182 16.84 -16.86 -3.54
N SER A 183 17.32 -16.16 -4.58
CA SER A 183 16.95 -16.46 -5.98
C SER A 183 17.67 -17.68 -6.54
N ASP A 184 18.90 -17.96 -6.12
CA ASP A 184 19.71 -19.07 -6.64
C ASP A 184 19.36 -20.43 -6.01
N ASP A 185 18.98 -20.47 -4.73
CA ASP A 185 18.71 -21.73 -4.03
C ASP A 185 17.36 -22.36 -4.41
N ILE A 186 16.36 -21.55 -4.80
CA ILE A 186 15.06 -22.06 -5.27
C ILE A 186 15.17 -22.68 -6.68
N LEU A 187 16.15 -22.25 -7.49
CA LEU A 187 16.40 -22.82 -8.81
C LEU A 187 17.36 -24.02 -8.80
N ARG A 188 18.10 -24.24 -7.70
CA ARG A 188 19.06 -25.35 -7.58
C ARG A 188 18.56 -26.55 -6.76
N GLY A 189 17.41 -26.42 -6.11
CA GLY A 189 16.85 -27.48 -5.27
C GLY A 189 15.86 -28.39 -5.97
N ASP A 190 16.31 -29.25 -6.89
CA ASP A 190 15.62 -30.53 -7.19
C ASP A 190 16.42 -31.56 -8.04
N GLU A 191 17.70 -31.33 -8.37
CA GLU A 191 18.49 -32.33 -9.13
C GLU A 191 19.29 -33.33 -8.28
N ASP A 192 19.37 -33.16 -6.95
CA ASP A 192 20.27 -33.99 -6.12
C ASP A 192 19.60 -34.75 -4.96
N ARG A 193 18.27 -34.95 -5.01
CA ARG A 193 17.58 -35.88 -4.09
C ARG A 193 17.37 -37.26 -4.71
N GLY A 194 18.44 -38.04 -4.71
CA GLY A 194 18.40 -39.46 -4.33
C GLY A 194 17.96 -40.47 -5.39
N MET A 195 18.90 -40.90 -6.23
CA MET A 195 18.90 -42.29 -6.74
C MET A 195 19.49 -43.18 -5.64
N PRO A 196 18.78 -44.23 -5.15
CA PRO A 196 19.36 -45.15 -4.18
C PRO A 196 20.51 -45.96 -4.82
N PRO A 197 21.56 -46.33 -4.07
CA PRO A 197 22.64 -47.13 -4.62
C PRO A 197 22.11 -48.52 -5.03
N SER A 198 22.19 -48.82 -6.32
CA SER A 198 21.95 -50.16 -6.85
C SER A 198 22.96 -51.15 -6.25
N SER A 199 22.44 -52.13 -5.53
CA SER A 199 23.21 -53.26 -5.02
C SER A 199 23.58 -54.25 -6.12
N ALA A 200 24.65 -55.02 -5.89
CA ALA A 200 25.22 -56.14 -6.66
C ALA A 200 26.14 -55.71 -7.84
N LYS A 201 27.33 -56.29 -8.02
CA LYS A 201 27.83 -57.61 -7.63
C LYS A 201 29.36 -57.62 -7.63
#